data_AF-A0A4T2BC78-F1
#
_entry.id   AF-A0A4T2BC78-F1
#
_cell.length_a   1.000
_cell.length_b   1.000
_cell.length_c   1.000
_cell.angle_alpha   90.00
_cell.angle_beta   90.00
_cell.angle_gamma   90.00
#
_symmetry.space_group_name_H-M   'P 1'
#
loop_
_entity.id
_entity.type
_entity.pdbx_description
1 polymer ?
#
loop_
_entity_poly.entity_id
_entity_poly.type
_entity_poly.pdbx_seq_one_letter_code
_entity_poly.pdbx_strand_id
1 'polypeptide(L)'
;MIDTDENLDERREIRMDKVDEAARAVAALLPFPAPLEADMGGTFTFQIDLGCRGGQDDPHDMVGIDPDYEPLVWMIDINGGEYQITAPHDLDTDPATVAQWITEHARAARCPAATTQR
;
A
#
# COMPACT_ATOMS: atom_id res chain seq x y z
N MET A 1 26.41 19.16 21.51
CA MET A 1 26.29 17.75 21.12
C MET A 1 24.80 17.45 21.10
N ILE A 2 24.12 18.01 20.11
CA ILE A 2 22.67 17.91 19.86
C ILE A 2 22.62 18.00 18.33
N ASP A 3 22.51 16.86 17.64
CA ASP A 3 22.35 16.77 16.18
C ASP A 3 22.07 15.30 15.77
N THR A 4 21.27 14.57 16.55
CA THR A 4 20.97 13.16 16.23
C THR A 4 19.48 12.90 16.06
N ASP A 5 18.60 13.66 16.71
CA ASP A 5 17.13 13.52 16.58
C ASP A 5 16.60 14.20 15.31
N GLU A 6 17.03 15.44 15.03
CA GLU A 6 16.56 16.24 13.88
C GLU A 6 16.80 15.53 12.53
N ASN A 7 17.83 14.69 12.44
CA ASN A 7 18.17 13.95 11.22
C ASN A 7 17.32 12.69 11.02
N LEU A 8 16.71 12.13 12.07
CA LEU A 8 15.90 10.92 11.99
C LEU A 8 14.47 11.25 11.58
N ASP A 9 13.91 12.32 12.14
CA ASP A 9 12.57 12.79 11.80
C ASP A 9 12.50 13.27 10.34
N GLU A 10 13.46 14.06 9.88
CA GLU A 10 13.53 14.51 8.47
C GLU A 10 13.66 13.34 7.48
N ARG A 11 14.50 12.34 7.78
CA ARG A 11 14.66 11.15 6.93
C ARG A 11 13.37 10.34 6.86
N ARG A 12 12.61 10.33 7.95
CA ARG A 12 11.35 9.62 8.04
C ARG A 12 10.24 10.33 7.29
N GLU A 13 10.14 11.65 7.41
CA GLU A 13 9.22 12.46 6.61
C GLU A 13 9.49 12.30 5.11
N ILE A 14 10.75 12.40 4.67
CA ILE A 14 11.12 12.17 3.26
C ILE A 14 10.73 10.75 2.80
N ARG A 15 10.85 9.75 3.68
CA ARG A 15 10.45 8.38 3.37
C ARG A 15 8.94 8.26 3.19
N MET A 16 8.17 8.93 4.05
CA MET A 16 6.70 8.94 3.96
C MET A 16 6.20 9.58 2.68
N ASP A 17 6.72 10.76 2.35
CA ASP A 17 6.35 11.48 1.13
C ASP A 17 6.57 10.61 -0.12
N LYS A 18 7.67 9.84 -0.13
CA LYS A 18 7.96 8.91 -1.22
C LYS A 18 6.98 7.74 -1.27
N VAL A 19 6.63 7.16 -0.13
CA VAL A 19 5.63 6.07 -0.07
C VAL A 19 4.27 6.58 -0.55
N ASP A 20 3.88 7.80 -0.15
CA ASP A 20 2.65 8.45 -0.59
C ASP A 20 2.62 8.70 -2.10
N GLU A 21 3.71 9.24 -2.65
CA GLU A 21 3.85 9.46 -4.09
C GLU A 21 3.75 8.13 -4.85
N ALA A 22 4.42 7.10 -4.37
CA ALA A 22 4.40 5.77 -4.97
C ALA A 22 2.99 5.14 -4.90
N ALA A 23 2.30 5.20 -3.76
CA ALA A 23 0.92 4.74 -3.58
C ALA A 23 -0.04 5.42 -4.56
N ARG A 24 0.08 6.75 -4.71
CA ARG A 24 -0.72 7.52 -5.67
C ARG A 24 -0.44 7.13 -7.12
N ALA A 25 0.85 7.00 -7.48
CA ALA A 25 1.25 6.62 -8.83
C ALA A 25 0.74 5.23 -9.20
N VAL A 26 0.86 4.26 -8.29
CA VAL A 26 0.38 2.89 -8.49
C VAL A 26 -1.14 2.83 -8.57
N ALA A 27 -1.86 3.47 -7.64
CA ALA A 27 -3.32 3.47 -7.63
C ALA A 27 -3.92 4.07 -8.91
N ALA A 28 -3.29 5.11 -9.47
CA ALA A 28 -3.73 5.71 -10.73
C ALA A 28 -3.67 4.75 -11.92
N LEU A 29 -2.77 3.75 -11.87
CA LEU A 29 -2.53 2.76 -12.93
C LEU A 29 -3.36 1.48 -12.77
N LEU A 30 -4.05 1.28 -11.65
CA LEU A 30 -4.88 0.11 -11.44
C LEU A 30 -6.08 0.10 -12.41
N PRO A 31 -6.43 -1.08 -12.97
CA PRO A 31 -7.53 -1.22 -13.93
C PRO A 31 -8.91 -1.29 -13.27
N PHE A 32 -9.00 -0.95 -11.99
CA PHE A 32 -10.21 -0.93 -11.18
C PHE A 32 -10.18 0.27 -10.22
N PRO A 33 -11.34 0.75 -9.73
CA PRO A 33 -11.39 1.78 -8.71
C PRO A 33 -10.73 1.28 -7.43
N ALA A 34 -9.69 1.96 -6.96
CA ALA A 34 -8.97 1.64 -5.73
C ALA A 34 -8.72 2.94 -4.96
N PRO A 35 -9.56 3.27 -3.95
CA PRO A 35 -9.37 4.47 -3.16
C PRO A 35 -8.07 4.40 -2.38
N LEU A 36 -7.47 5.57 -2.14
CA LEU A 36 -6.36 5.69 -1.21
C LEU A 36 -6.92 5.97 0.17
N GLU A 37 -6.56 5.14 1.14
CA GLU A 37 -6.86 5.36 2.55
C GLU A 37 -5.58 5.77 3.27
N ALA A 38 -5.64 6.88 3.99
CA ALA A 38 -4.58 7.20 4.95
C ALA A 38 -4.76 6.27 6.15
N ASP A 39 -3.69 5.63 6.59
CA ASP A 39 -3.70 4.84 7.81
C ASP A 39 -4.31 5.66 8.98
N MET A 40 -5.42 5.19 9.54
CA MET A 40 -6.14 5.83 10.65
C MET A 40 -5.62 5.39 12.04
N GLY A 41 -4.40 4.85 12.13
CA GLY A 41 -3.78 4.43 13.39
C GLY A 41 -2.25 4.41 13.40
N GLY A 42 -1.62 4.44 12.24
CA GLY A 42 -0.19 4.59 12.03
C GLY A 42 0.11 5.73 11.05
N THR A 43 1.39 5.98 10.85
CA THR A 43 1.88 7.30 10.50
C THR A 43 1.62 7.68 9.03
N PHE A 44 0.48 8.32 8.76
CA PHE A 44 0.12 9.11 7.57
C PHE A 44 0.59 8.63 6.19
N THR A 45 0.77 7.33 5.95
CA THR A 45 1.01 6.81 4.60
C THR A 45 -0.28 6.34 3.95
N PHE A 46 -0.40 6.59 2.64
CA PHE A 46 -1.50 6.05 1.85
C PHE A 46 -1.33 4.56 1.61
N GLN A 47 -2.38 3.83 1.92
CA GLN A 47 -2.61 2.47 1.46
C GLN A 47 -3.68 2.49 0.37
N ILE A 48 -3.62 1.52 -0.52
CA ILE A 48 -4.60 1.31 -1.59
C ILE A 48 -5.62 0.31 -1.07
N ASP A 49 -6.87 0.77 -0.93
CA ASP A 49 -7.99 -0.08 -0.50
C ASP A 49 -8.47 -0.96 -1.67
N LEU A 50 -8.39 -2.27 -1.48
CA LEU A 50 -8.91 -3.29 -2.40
C LEU A 50 -10.31 -3.78 -2.00
N GLY A 51 -10.89 -3.19 -0.96
CA GLY A 51 -12.28 -3.29 -0.54
C GLY A 51 -12.52 -4.31 0.57
N CYS A 52 -13.68 -4.18 1.20
CA CYS A 52 -14.16 -5.08 2.24
C CYS A 52 -14.86 -6.33 1.66
N ARG A 53 -14.51 -7.52 2.16
CA ARG A 53 -15.08 -8.80 1.73
C ARG A 53 -16.43 -9.12 2.39
N GLY A 54 -16.72 -8.50 3.53
CA GLY A 54 -17.87 -8.83 4.37
C GLY A 54 -18.74 -7.61 4.71
N GLY A 55 -19.11 -7.47 5.97
CA GLY A 55 -19.90 -6.35 6.48
C GLY A 55 -19.08 -5.06 6.60
N GLN A 56 -19.75 -3.94 6.84
CA GLN A 56 -19.11 -2.61 6.95
C GLN A 56 -18.00 -2.55 8.02
N ASP A 57 -18.04 -3.41 9.03
CA ASP A 57 -17.06 -3.47 10.12
C ASP A 57 -15.97 -4.53 9.89
N ASP A 58 -16.03 -5.29 8.79
CA ASP A 58 -15.01 -6.27 8.46
C ASP A 58 -13.78 -5.56 7.87
N PRO A 59 -12.57 -6.03 8.20
CA PRO A 59 -11.36 -5.36 7.77
C PRO A 59 -11.16 -5.47 6.25
N HIS A 60 -10.64 -4.40 5.67
CA HIS A 60 -10.46 -4.28 4.23
C HIS A 60 -9.24 -5.07 3.76
N ASP A 61 -9.28 -5.51 2.50
CA ASP A 61 -8.07 -5.91 1.80
C ASP A 61 -7.28 -4.66 1.44
N MET A 62 -6.00 -4.59 1.80
CA MET A 62 -5.19 -3.38 1.64
C MET A 62 -3.90 -3.68 0.88
N VAL A 63 -3.36 -2.68 0.20
CA VAL A 63 -2.02 -2.72 -0.39
C VAL A 63 -1.22 -1.51 0.04
N GLY A 64 0.02 -1.72 0.43
CA GLY A 64 0.90 -0.60 0.77
C GLY A 64 2.35 -1.01 0.92
N ILE A 65 3.14 -0.01 1.29
CA ILE A 65 4.49 -0.17 1.84
C ILE A 65 4.43 0.40 3.24
N ASP A 66 4.97 -0.34 4.21
CA ASP A 66 5.13 0.18 5.57
C ASP A 66 6.48 0.92 5.66
N PRO A 67 6.49 2.26 5.85
CA PRO A 67 7.72 3.05 5.92
C PRO A 67 8.59 2.72 7.14
N ASP A 68 8.01 2.12 8.19
CA ASP A 68 8.67 1.82 9.45
C ASP A 68 9.30 0.40 9.46
N TYR A 69 9.10 -0.39 8.38
CA TYR A 69 9.68 -1.72 8.24
C TYR A 69 10.73 -1.80 7.12
N GLU A 70 11.71 -2.68 7.31
CA GLU A 70 12.71 -3.04 6.31
C GLU A 70 12.63 -4.55 6.03
N PRO A 71 12.66 -4.98 4.76
CA PRO A 71 12.81 -4.15 3.57
C PRO A 71 11.53 -3.37 3.20
N LEU A 72 11.69 -2.17 2.61
CA LEU A 72 10.59 -1.35 2.07
C LEU A 72 10.00 -1.99 0.79
N VAL A 73 9.15 -3.00 0.97
CA VAL A 73 8.53 -3.76 -0.12
C VAL A 73 7.02 -3.64 -0.11
N TRP A 74 6.41 -3.78 -1.29
CA TRP A 74 4.97 -3.79 -1.43
C TRP A 74 4.37 -5.04 -0.80
N MET A 75 3.25 -4.86 -0.09
CA MET A 75 2.50 -5.93 0.55
C MET A 75 1.03 -5.84 0.19
N ILE A 76 0.39 -7.00 0.02
CA ILE A 76 -1.07 -7.11 -0.09
C ILE A 76 -1.56 -7.86 1.14
N ASP A 77 -2.38 -7.20 1.94
CA ASP A 77 -3.09 -7.78 3.06
C ASP A 77 -4.49 -8.20 2.61
N ILE A 78 -4.80 -9.48 2.78
CA ILE A 78 -6.05 -10.12 2.38
C ILE A 78 -6.80 -10.58 3.62
N ASN A 79 -8.11 -10.43 3.61
CA ASN A 79 -9.01 -10.63 4.74
C ASN A 79 -8.59 -9.77 5.95
N GLY A 80 -8.20 -8.52 5.72
CA GLY A 80 -7.76 -7.66 6.83
C GLY A 80 -6.44 -8.06 7.46
N GLY A 81 -5.53 -8.65 6.68
CA GLY A 81 -4.19 -9.02 7.15
C GLY A 81 -4.07 -10.44 7.71
N GLU A 82 -5.10 -11.29 7.61
CA GLU A 82 -4.94 -12.72 7.90
C GLU A 82 -3.94 -13.39 6.96
N TYR A 83 -3.88 -12.92 5.71
CA TYR A 83 -2.96 -13.39 4.69
C TYR A 83 -2.24 -12.21 4.06
N GLN A 84 -0.93 -12.20 4.18
CA GLN A 84 -0.08 -11.19 3.56
C GLN A 84 0.72 -11.79 2.41
N ILE A 85 0.77 -11.07 1.29
CA ILE A 85 1.63 -11.40 0.15
C ILE A 85 2.67 -10.29 0.00
N THR A 86 3.93 -10.63 0.19
CA THR A 86 5.06 -9.72 -0.01
C THR A 86 5.54 -9.76 -1.46
N ALA A 87 5.64 -8.59 -2.09
CA ALA A 87 6.19 -8.45 -3.42
C ALA A 87 7.73 -8.58 -3.42
N PRO A 88 8.33 -8.98 -4.54
CA PRO A 88 9.77 -8.77 -4.80
C PRO A 88 10.07 -7.33 -5.24
N HIS A 89 9.12 -6.40 -5.09
CA HIS A 89 9.16 -5.02 -5.56
C HIS A 89 9.30 -4.07 -4.38
N ASP A 90 10.25 -3.16 -4.49
CA ASP A 90 10.52 -2.11 -3.52
C ASP A 90 9.91 -0.77 -3.94
N LEU A 91 10.19 0.27 -3.15
CA LEU A 91 9.74 1.63 -3.39
C LEU A 91 10.24 2.24 -4.71
N ASP A 92 11.41 1.81 -5.20
CA ASP A 92 12.03 2.33 -6.42
C ASP A 92 11.59 1.58 -7.68
N THR A 93 10.79 0.52 -7.53
CA THR A 93 10.25 -0.25 -8.66
C THR A 93 9.26 0.61 -9.46
N ASP A 94 9.32 0.51 -10.79
CA ASP A 94 8.40 1.21 -11.70
C ASP A 94 6.91 0.99 -11.32
N PRO A 95 6.13 2.07 -11.10
CA PRO A 95 4.75 1.97 -10.66
C PRO A 95 3.85 1.11 -11.55
N ALA A 96 4.10 1.05 -12.86
CA ALA A 96 3.32 0.21 -13.75
C ALA A 96 3.58 -1.28 -13.53
N THR A 97 4.83 -1.65 -13.23
CA THR A 97 5.21 -3.02 -12.85
C THR A 97 4.52 -3.42 -11.55
N VAL A 98 4.53 -2.54 -10.55
CA VAL A 98 3.83 -2.78 -9.27
C VAL A 98 2.32 -2.90 -9.49
N ALA A 99 1.70 -1.99 -10.25
CA ALA A 99 0.27 -2.01 -10.53
C ALA A 99 -0.16 -3.30 -11.26
N GLN A 100 0.66 -3.82 -12.17
CA GLN A 100 0.44 -5.11 -12.80
C GLN A 100 0.47 -6.24 -11.78
N TRP A 101 1.51 -6.28 -10.93
CA TRP A 101 1.65 -7.30 -9.89
C TRP A 101 0.46 -7.29 -8.92
N ILE A 102 0.04 -6.11 -8.46
CA ILE A 102 -1.15 -5.92 -7.61
C ILE A 102 -2.39 -6.44 -8.33
N THR A 103 -2.58 -6.08 -9.60
CA THR A 103 -3.73 -6.51 -10.38
C THR A 103 -3.83 -8.03 -10.47
N GLU A 104 -2.71 -8.71 -10.72
CA GLU A 104 -2.66 -10.17 -10.83
C GLU A 104 -3.04 -10.84 -9.49
N HIS A 105 -2.46 -10.38 -8.39
CA HIS A 105 -2.68 -10.97 -7.07
C HIS A 105 -4.05 -10.62 -6.49
N ALA A 106 -4.51 -9.37 -6.64
CA ALA A 106 -5.84 -8.95 -6.22
C ALA A 106 -6.92 -9.73 -6.97
N ARG A 107 -6.74 -10.01 -8.27
CA ARG A 107 -7.66 -10.87 -9.04
C ARG A 107 -7.60 -12.33 -8.60
N ALA A 108 -6.40 -12.87 -8.38
CA ALA A 108 -6.24 -14.25 -7.93
C ALA A 108 -6.89 -14.47 -6.55
N ALA A 109 -6.75 -13.50 -5.65
CA ALA A 109 -7.38 -13.47 -4.33
C ALA A 109 -8.87 -13.09 -4.35
N ARG A 110 -9.38 -12.63 -5.51
CA ARG A 110 -10.74 -12.08 -5.68
C ARG A 110 -11.04 -10.94 -4.70
N CYS A 111 -10.08 -10.03 -4.52
CA CYS A 111 -10.29 -8.81 -3.75
C CYS A 111 -11.46 -8.01 -4.35
N PRO A 112 -12.34 -7.42 -3.54
CA PRO A 112 -13.56 -6.76 -4.01
C PRO A 112 -13.35 -5.75 -5.14
N ALA A 113 -12.39 -4.83 -5.00
CA ALA A 113 -12.06 -3.82 -6.00
C ALA A 113 -11.69 -4.46 -7.35
N ALA A 114 -10.91 -5.54 -7.33
CA ALA A 114 -10.43 -6.22 -8.53
C ALA A 114 -11.51 -7.03 -9.28
N THR A 115 -12.70 -7.19 -8.70
CA THR A 115 -13.86 -7.82 -9.36
C THR A 115 -14.66 -6.85 -10.23
N THR A 116 -14.45 -5.54 -10.07
CA THR A 116 -15.15 -4.50 -10.82
C THR A 116 -14.21 -3.90 -11.87
N GLN A 117 -14.64 -3.79 -13.13
CA GLN A 117 -13.85 -3.08 -14.15
C GLN A 117 -14.09 -1.57 -14.04
N ARG A 118 -13.03 -0.79 -14.28
CA ARG A 118 -13.08 0.68 -14.36
C ARG A 118 -13.67 1.16 -15.69
#